data_AF-A0A438KJU7-F1
#
_entry.id   AF-A0A438KJU7-F1
#
_cell.length_a   1.000
_cell.length_b   1.000
_cell.length_c   1.000
_cell.angle_alpha   90.00
_cell.angle_beta   90.00
_cell.angle_gamma   90.00
#
_symmetry.space_group_name_H-M   'P 1'
#
loop_
_entity.id
_entity.type
_entity.pdbx_description
1 polymer ?
#
loop_
_entity_poly.entity_id
_entity_poly.type
_entity_poly.pdbx_seq_one_letter_code
_entity_poly.pdbx_strand_id
1 'polypeptide(L)'
;MLLWKVSHPSAWSRYHVPRSWFKPSGNILVIFEEKGGDPTKIRFSRRKTTGVCALVSEDHPTYELESWHKDANENNKNKATIHLKCPENTHISSVKFASYGTPTGKCGSYSQGDCHDPNSASVVEKLCIRKNDCAIELAEKNFSKDLCPSTTKKLAVEAVCS
;
A
#
# COMPACT_ATOMS: atom_id res chain seq x y z
N MET A 1 9.94 -11.87 5.74
CA MET A 1 11.17 -11.96 6.56
C MET A 1 12.13 -10.90 6.04
N LEU A 2 12.88 -10.20 6.90
CA LEU A 2 13.89 -9.24 6.47
C LEU A 2 15.27 -9.93 6.44
N LEU A 3 15.99 -9.79 5.34
CA LEU A 3 17.39 -10.17 5.17
C LEU A 3 18.26 -8.94 5.46
N TRP A 4 19.27 -9.11 6.31
CA TRP A 4 20.21 -8.06 6.69
C TRP A 4 21.56 -8.30 6.01
N LYS A 5 22.05 -7.34 5.21
CA LYS A 5 23.43 -7.32 4.73
C LYS A 5 24.22 -6.29 5.54
N VAL A 6 25.35 -6.69 6.12
CA VAL A 6 26.27 -5.78 6.82
C VAL A 6 27.39 -5.42 5.86
N SER A 7 27.34 -4.22 5.27
CA SER A 7 28.46 -3.66 4.52
C SER A 7 28.56 -2.16 4.78
N HIS A 8 29.61 -1.78 5.52
CA HIS A 8 30.04 -0.42 5.88
C HIS A 8 29.10 0.40 6.83
N PRO A 9 29.66 1.30 7.67
CA PRO A 9 28.92 1.93 8.79
C PRO A 9 27.77 2.87 8.39
N SER A 10 27.63 3.20 7.10
CA SER A 10 26.70 4.23 6.62
C SER A 10 25.58 3.71 5.71
N ALA A 11 25.48 2.40 5.43
CA ALA A 11 24.42 1.85 4.58
C ALA A 11 23.94 0.46 5.03
N TRP A 12 22.84 0.41 5.81
CA TRP A 12 22.10 -0.83 6.03
C TRP A 12 21.18 -1.13 4.85
N SER A 13 21.53 -2.10 4.00
CA SER A 13 20.64 -2.62 2.96
C SER A 13 19.67 -3.65 3.57
N ARG A 14 18.40 -3.27 3.72
CA ARG A 14 17.33 -4.17 4.18
C ARG A 14 16.59 -4.73 2.97
N TYR A 15 16.52 -6.05 2.85
CA TYR A 15 15.75 -6.71 1.80
C TYR A 15 14.49 -7.35 2.39
N HIS A 16 13.34 -7.05 1.77
CA HIS A 16 12.07 -7.65 2.14
C HIS A 16 11.80 -8.90 1.32
N VAL A 17 11.71 -10.05 2.00
CA VAL A 17 11.30 -11.31 1.37
C VAL A 17 9.86 -11.61 1.78
N PRO A 18 8.90 -11.65 0.83
CA PRO A 18 7.52 -12.02 1.10
C PRO A 18 7.41 -13.35 1.84
N ARG A 19 6.50 -13.45 2.80
CA ARG A 19 6.28 -14.70 3.55
C ARG A 19 5.78 -15.83 2.65
N SER A 20 5.01 -15.50 1.60
CA SER A 20 4.48 -16.45 0.63
C SER A 20 5.55 -17.22 -0.16
N TRP A 21 6.80 -16.76 -0.15
CA TRP A 21 7.91 -17.48 -0.80
C TRP A 21 8.52 -18.56 0.09
N PHE A 22 8.20 -18.58 1.39
CA PHE A 22 8.75 -19.55 2.33
C PHE A 22 7.87 -20.78 2.46
N LYS A 23 8.51 -21.94 2.39
CA LYS A 23 7.98 -23.23 2.86
C LYS A 23 8.11 -23.32 4.39
N PRO A 24 7.33 -24.17 5.07
CA PRO A 24 7.48 -24.40 6.51
C PRO A 24 8.90 -24.86 6.91
N SER A 25 9.58 -25.63 6.05
CA SER A 25 10.95 -26.08 6.25
C SER A 25 11.67 -26.30 4.90
N GLY A 26 12.99 -26.48 4.93
CA GLY A 26 13.79 -26.81 3.74
C GLY A 26 13.94 -25.67 2.71
N ASN A 27 13.84 -24.41 3.13
CA ASN A 27 14.11 -23.28 2.25
C ASN A 27 15.62 -23.16 1.97
N ILE A 28 15.97 -22.87 0.72
CA ILE A 28 17.36 -22.65 0.29
C ILE A 28 17.55 -21.15 0.03
N LEU A 29 18.58 -20.56 0.62
CA LEU A 29 19.00 -19.18 0.33
C LEU A 29 20.19 -19.21 -0.63
N VAL A 30 20.01 -18.67 -1.82
CA VAL A 30 21.11 -18.45 -2.78
C VAL A 30 21.48 -16.97 -2.73
N ILE A 31 22.76 -16.69 -2.50
CA ILE A 31 23.28 -15.32 -2.43
C ILE A 31 24.29 -15.14 -3.56
N PHE A 32 24.06 -14.12 -4.38
CA PHE A 32 25.04 -13.66 -5.36
C PHE A 32 25.85 -12.52 -4.76
N GLU A 33 27.17 -12.69 -4.73
CA GLU A 33 28.08 -11.72 -4.14
C GLU A 33 28.44 -10.64 -5.17
N GLU A 34 27.73 -9.50 -5.16
CA GLU A 34 28.00 -8.39 -6.10
C GLU A 34 29.03 -7.36 -5.61
N LYS A 35 29.24 -7.21 -4.30
CA LYS A 35 30.03 -6.09 -3.71
C LYS A 35 30.95 -6.47 -2.55
N GLY A 36 31.25 -7.76 -2.37
CA GLY A 36 31.97 -8.23 -1.18
C GLY A 36 31.12 -8.18 0.10
N GLY A 37 31.60 -8.87 1.15
CA GLY A 37 31.01 -8.87 2.50
C GLY A 37 31.12 -10.23 3.17
N ASP A 38 30.89 -10.28 4.48
CA ASP A 38 30.91 -11.54 5.23
C ASP A 38 29.49 -12.14 5.27
N PRO A 39 29.22 -13.25 4.53
CA PRO A 39 27.88 -13.85 4.46
C PRO A 39 27.43 -14.43 5.80
N THR A 40 28.35 -14.73 6.72
CA THR A 40 28.00 -15.25 8.06
C THR A 40 27.30 -14.21 8.93
N LYS A 41 27.42 -12.93 8.58
CA LYS A 41 26.77 -11.81 9.28
C LYS A 41 25.33 -11.56 8.78
N ILE A 42 24.84 -12.33 7.81
CA ILE A 42 23.46 -12.22 7.36
C ILE A 42 22.54 -12.73 8.47
N ARG A 43 21.59 -11.88 8.86
CA ARG A 43 20.57 -12.24 9.83
C ARG A 43 19.23 -12.29 9.15
N PHE A 44 18.31 -13.03 9.77
CA PHE A 44 16.90 -13.01 9.43
C PHE A 44 16.11 -12.42 10.59
N SER A 45 15.14 -11.60 10.26
CA SER A 45 14.19 -11.12 11.26
C SER A 45 12.76 -11.19 10.74
N ARG A 46 11.86 -11.66 11.59
CA ARG A 46 10.43 -11.59 11.31
C ARG A 46 9.97 -10.18 11.62
N ARG A 47 9.43 -9.49 10.63
CA ARG A 47 8.71 -8.23 10.82
C ARG A 47 7.22 -8.55 10.93
N LYS A 48 6.57 -8.05 11.98
CA LYS A 48 5.10 -7.95 12.03
C LYS A 48 4.76 -6.57 11.49
N THR A 49 3.99 -6.51 10.40
CA THR A 49 3.46 -5.24 9.89
C THR A 49 2.22 -4.90 10.69
N THR A 50 2.32 -3.86 11.51
CA THR A 50 1.21 -3.37 12.36
C THR A 50 0.40 -2.27 11.69
N GLY A 51 0.78 -1.87 10.48
CA GLY A 51 0.04 -0.90 9.69
C GLY A 51 0.28 -1.08 8.21
N VAL A 52 -0.69 -0.66 7.43
CA VAL A 52 -0.73 -0.70 5.97
C VAL A 52 -1.06 0.68 5.45
N CYS A 53 -0.62 0.97 4.23
CA CYS A 53 -0.77 2.27 3.64
C CYS A 53 -0.81 2.15 2.12
N ALA A 54 -1.48 3.10 1.50
CA ALA A 54 -1.55 3.20 0.05
C ALA A 54 -1.70 4.66 -0.37
N LEU A 55 -1.27 4.96 -1.59
CA LEU A 55 -1.47 6.22 -2.28
C LEU A 55 -1.84 5.90 -3.71
N VAL A 56 -2.97 6.40 -4.18
CA VAL A 56 -3.38 6.28 -5.58
C VAL A 56 -3.87 7.64 -6.08
N SER A 57 -3.63 7.91 -7.36
CA SER A 57 -4.09 9.11 -8.04
C SER A 57 -5.31 8.80 -8.90
N GLU A 58 -6.18 9.77 -9.14
CA GLU A 58 -7.37 9.61 -10.00
C GLU A 58 -7.03 9.14 -11.43
N ASP A 59 -5.85 9.53 -11.94
CA ASP A 59 -5.31 9.17 -13.25
C ASP A 59 -4.51 7.85 -13.24
N HIS A 60 -4.53 7.11 -12.13
CA HIS A 60 -3.82 5.84 -12.05
C HIS A 60 -4.41 4.85 -13.07
N PRO A 61 -3.61 4.33 -14.02
CA PRO A 61 -4.09 3.40 -15.02
C PRO A 61 -4.45 2.08 -14.34
N THR A 62 -5.74 1.74 -14.28
CA THR A 62 -6.14 0.40 -13.88
C THR A 62 -5.98 -0.50 -15.10
N TYR A 63 -4.87 -1.22 -15.17
CA TYR A 63 -4.69 -2.24 -16.18
C TYR A 63 -5.51 -3.45 -15.77
N GLU A 64 -6.73 -3.59 -16.32
CA GLU A 64 -7.40 -4.88 -16.36
C GLU A 64 -6.56 -5.78 -17.28
N LEU A 65 -5.91 -6.80 -16.71
CA LEU A 65 -5.16 -7.79 -17.47
C LEU A 65 -6.06 -8.67 -18.38
N GLU A 66 -7.35 -8.36 -18.47
CA GLU A 66 -8.35 -9.13 -19.22
C GLU A 66 -8.98 -8.39 -20.41
N SER A 67 -8.40 -7.29 -20.91
CA SER A 67 -8.92 -6.59 -22.10
C SER A 67 -8.56 -7.26 -23.44
N TRP A 68 -8.56 -8.59 -23.52
CA TRP A 68 -8.45 -9.37 -24.78
C TRP A 68 -9.78 -10.02 -25.19
N HIS A 69 -10.89 -9.63 -24.58
CA HIS A 69 -12.22 -9.90 -25.11
C HIS A 69 -12.89 -8.57 -25.50
N LYS A 70 -12.84 -8.27 -26.80
CA LYS A 70 -13.69 -7.28 -27.45
C LYS A 70 -15.12 -7.76 -27.27
N ASP A 71 -15.83 -7.22 -26.27
CA ASP A 71 -17.30 -7.11 -26.18
C ASP A 71 -17.66 -6.65 -24.76
N ALA A 72 -17.46 -5.36 -24.45
CA ALA A 72 -18.03 -4.79 -23.23
C ALA A 72 -18.33 -3.30 -23.44
N ASN A 73 -19.59 -2.94 -23.14
CA ASN A 73 -20.14 -1.59 -23.13
C ASN A 73 -19.16 -0.50 -22.68
N GLU A 74 -19.16 0.63 -23.39
CA GLU A 74 -18.42 1.89 -23.15
C GLU A 74 -18.68 2.59 -21.79
N ASN A 75 -19.14 1.89 -20.75
CA ASN A 75 -19.48 2.47 -19.45
C ASN A 75 -18.56 2.04 -18.29
N ASN A 76 -17.60 1.14 -18.51
CA ASN A 76 -16.65 0.77 -17.46
C ASN A 76 -15.43 1.73 -17.48
N LYS A 77 -15.67 2.98 -17.07
CA LYS A 77 -14.57 3.89 -16.71
C LYS A 77 -13.82 3.26 -15.55
N ASN A 78 -12.74 2.58 -15.87
CA ASN A 78 -11.65 2.17 -15.00
C ASN A 78 -11.39 3.20 -13.88
N LYS A 79 -11.92 2.94 -12.67
CA LYS A 79 -11.80 3.84 -11.51
C LYS A 79 -10.59 3.43 -10.69
N ALA A 80 -9.69 4.39 -10.45
CA ALA A 80 -8.57 4.20 -9.54
C ALA A 80 -9.08 3.69 -8.18
N THR A 81 -8.47 2.62 -7.69
CA THR A 81 -8.91 1.92 -6.47
C THR A 81 -7.72 1.65 -5.56
N ILE A 82 -7.86 1.98 -4.28
CA ILE A 82 -6.90 1.56 -3.24
C ILE A 82 -7.30 0.18 -2.73
N HIS A 83 -6.33 -0.74 -2.69
CA HIS A 83 -6.46 -2.01 -2.00
C HIS A 83 -5.59 -1.99 -0.73
N LEU A 84 -6.23 -2.18 0.43
CA LEU A 84 -5.54 -2.38 1.70
C LEU A 84 -5.72 -3.83 2.13
N LYS A 85 -4.65 -4.46 2.58
CA LYS A 85 -4.69 -5.83 3.10
C LYS A 85 -3.76 -5.98 4.28
N CYS A 86 -4.34 -6.31 5.43
CA CYS A 86 -3.61 -6.64 6.65
C CYS A 86 -2.99 -8.05 6.57
N PRO A 87 -1.97 -8.34 7.38
CA PRO A 87 -1.45 -9.70 7.54
C PRO A 87 -2.53 -10.72 7.89
N GLU A 88 -2.25 -11.99 7.60
CA GLU A 88 -3.10 -13.10 8.02
C GLU A 88 -3.45 -13.01 9.51
N ASN A 89 -4.71 -13.34 9.83
CA ASN A 89 -5.27 -13.32 11.19
C ASN A 89 -5.26 -11.96 11.88
N THR A 90 -5.13 -10.86 11.13
CA THR A 90 -5.31 -9.49 11.65
C THR A 90 -6.35 -8.75 10.82
N HIS A 91 -6.89 -7.66 11.33
CA HIS A 91 -7.82 -6.82 10.59
C HIS A 91 -7.48 -5.34 10.79
N ILE A 92 -8.03 -4.50 9.93
CA ILE A 92 -7.92 -3.04 10.06
C ILE A 92 -8.70 -2.62 11.31
N SER A 93 -7.98 -2.20 12.34
CA SER A 93 -8.57 -1.83 13.63
C SER A 93 -8.82 -0.34 13.76
N SER A 94 -8.01 0.49 13.08
CA SER A 94 -8.20 1.94 13.03
C SER A 94 -7.57 2.56 11.79
N VAL A 95 -8.05 3.74 11.43
CA VAL A 95 -7.46 4.58 10.38
C VAL A 95 -6.62 5.65 11.07
N LYS A 96 -5.32 5.69 10.76
CA LYS A 96 -4.39 6.67 11.32
C LYS A 96 -4.41 7.98 10.52
N PHE A 97 -4.59 7.88 9.21
CA PHE A 97 -4.66 9.03 8.31
C PHE A 97 -5.45 8.65 7.06
N ALA A 98 -6.27 9.57 6.55
CA ALA A 98 -6.89 9.47 5.24
C ALA A 98 -7.11 10.87 4.67
N SER A 99 -6.71 11.09 3.42
CA SER A 99 -6.94 12.36 2.73
C SER A 99 -7.11 12.12 1.24
N TYR A 100 -8.29 12.49 0.73
CA TYR A 100 -8.57 12.64 -0.69
C TYR A 100 -8.41 14.10 -1.10
N GLY A 101 -7.57 14.39 -2.09
CA GLY A 101 -7.23 15.76 -2.48
C GLY A 101 -5.77 15.84 -2.92
N THR A 102 -4.96 16.67 -2.26
CA THR A 102 -3.53 16.83 -2.57
C THR A 102 -2.62 16.43 -1.40
N PRO A 103 -2.74 15.20 -0.85
CA PRO A 103 -1.87 14.77 0.24
C PRO A 103 -0.40 14.77 -0.18
N THR A 104 0.49 15.06 0.76
CA THR A 104 1.94 15.06 0.54
C THR A 104 2.64 14.08 1.48
N GLY A 105 3.93 13.84 1.24
CA GLY A 105 4.74 12.92 2.01
C GLY A 105 4.69 11.48 1.50
N LYS A 106 5.08 10.55 2.36
CA LYS A 106 5.16 9.11 2.07
C LYS A 106 4.57 8.31 3.21
N CYS A 107 4.26 7.04 2.96
CA CYS A 107 3.76 6.13 3.98
C CYS A 107 4.57 6.20 5.29
N GLY A 108 3.84 6.44 6.39
CA GLY A 108 4.34 6.71 7.74
C GLY A 108 4.44 8.20 8.09
N SER A 109 4.32 9.08 7.10
CA SER A 109 4.52 10.53 7.17
C SER A 109 3.62 11.28 6.19
N TYR A 110 2.45 10.71 5.84
CA TYR A 110 1.49 11.46 5.05
C TYR A 110 1.02 12.69 5.82
N SER A 111 0.79 13.76 5.08
CA SER A 111 0.20 14.98 5.60
C SER A 111 -0.86 15.50 4.64
N GLN A 112 -1.85 16.19 5.22
CA GLN A 112 -2.88 16.87 4.45
C GLN A 112 -2.23 18.00 3.64
N GLY A 113 -2.63 18.16 2.38
CA GLY A 113 -2.23 19.31 1.57
C GLY A 113 -3.32 20.36 1.48
N ASP A 114 -3.16 21.30 0.55
CA ASP A 114 -4.06 22.45 0.39
C ASP A 114 -5.50 22.05 0.02
N CYS A 115 -5.65 20.94 -0.69
CA CYS A 115 -6.94 20.34 -1.04
C CYS A 115 -7.21 19.08 -0.21
N HIS A 116 -8.37 19.02 0.46
CA HIS A 116 -8.77 17.88 1.27
C HIS A 116 -10.30 17.72 1.34
N ASP A 117 -10.78 16.49 1.14
CA ASP A 117 -12.16 16.12 1.44
C ASP A 117 -12.32 15.80 2.93
N PRO A 118 -13.13 16.57 3.68
CA PRO A 118 -13.32 16.35 5.12
C PRO A 118 -13.94 14.98 5.44
N ASN A 119 -14.61 14.33 4.49
CA ASN A 119 -15.19 13.00 4.68
C ASN A 119 -14.19 11.86 4.46
N SER A 120 -12.95 12.16 4.08
CA SER A 120 -11.94 11.17 3.70
C SER A 120 -11.77 10.06 4.73
N ALA A 121 -11.62 10.43 6.01
CA ALA A 121 -11.46 9.47 7.10
C ALA A 121 -12.71 8.61 7.29
N SER A 122 -13.88 9.23 7.38
CA SER A 122 -15.14 8.52 7.60
C SER A 122 -15.47 7.50 6.51
N VAL A 123 -15.13 7.81 5.25
CA VAL A 123 -15.29 6.90 4.11
C VAL A 123 -14.40 5.67 4.27
N VAL A 124 -13.12 5.87 4.58
CA VAL A 124 -12.16 4.77 4.79
C VAL A 124 -12.57 3.93 5.99
N GLU A 125 -12.93 4.56 7.11
CA GLU A 125 -13.37 3.88 8.32
C GLU A 125 -14.57 2.97 8.05
N LYS A 126 -15.61 3.51 7.40
CA LYS A 126 -16.82 2.77 7.03
C LYS A 126 -16.52 1.57 6.14
N LEU A 127 -15.59 1.71 5.20
CA LEU A 127 -15.30 0.65 4.22
C LEU A 127 -14.35 -0.42 4.75
N CYS A 128 -13.42 -0.06 5.65
CA CYS A 128 -12.26 -0.90 5.96
C CYS A 128 -12.19 -1.43 7.40
N ILE A 129 -12.76 -0.73 8.40
CA ILE A 129 -12.67 -1.19 9.80
C ILE A 129 -13.27 -2.60 9.95
N ARG A 130 -12.62 -3.43 10.78
CA ARG A 130 -12.96 -4.85 11.06
C ARG A 130 -12.83 -5.80 9.87
N LYS A 131 -12.24 -5.37 8.75
CA LYS A 131 -11.95 -6.24 7.60
C LYS A 131 -10.46 -6.53 7.50
N ASN A 132 -10.11 -7.73 7.02
CA ASN A 132 -8.71 -8.06 6.70
C ASN A 132 -8.24 -7.32 5.45
N ASP A 133 -9.12 -7.25 4.46
CA ASP A 133 -8.91 -6.55 3.20
C ASP A 133 -10.08 -5.60 2.89
N CYS A 134 -9.79 -4.51 2.19
CA CYS A 134 -10.79 -3.60 1.67
C CYS A 134 -10.32 -2.94 0.37
N ALA A 135 -11.28 -2.56 -0.46
CA ALA A 135 -11.07 -1.78 -1.67
C ALA A 135 -11.82 -0.45 -1.56
N ILE A 136 -11.17 0.66 -1.93
CA ILE A 136 -11.74 2.00 -1.89
C ILE A 136 -11.61 2.61 -3.29
N GLU A 137 -12.72 2.69 -3.99
CA GLU A 137 -12.81 3.36 -5.29
C GLU A 137 -12.78 4.88 -5.13
N LEU A 138 -11.98 5.57 -5.95
CA LEU A 138 -11.98 7.02 -6.10
C LEU A 138 -13.16 7.40 -7.02
N ALA A 139 -14.37 7.40 -6.44
CA ALA A 139 -15.62 7.61 -7.13
C ALA A 139 -16.46 8.68 -6.42
N GLU A 140 -17.35 9.36 -7.15
CA GLU A 140 -18.27 10.39 -6.63
C GLU A 140 -19.19 9.86 -5.52
N LYS A 141 -19.48 8.56 -5.51
CA LYS A 141 -20.24 7.90 -4.44
C LYS A 141 -19.53 7.93 -3.07
N ASN A 142 -18.20 8.04 -3.09
CA ASN A 142 -17.34 7.96 -1.92
C ASN A 142 -16.74 9.32 -1.57
N PHE A 143 -16.40 10.15 -2.56
CA PHE A 143 -15.70 11.42 -2.35
C PHE A 143 -16.30 12.55 -3.19
N SER A 144 -16.26 13.76 -2.66
CA SER A 144 -16.73 14.95 -3.37
C SER A 144 -15.70 15.39 -4.41
N LYS A 145 -16.08 15.39 -5.70
CA LYS A 145 -15.18 15.84 -6.78
C LYS A 145 -15.01 17.36 -6.85
N ASP A 146 -15.99 18.09 -6.35
CA ASP A 146 -16.08 19.56 -6.49
C ASP A 146 -15.12 20.33 -5.59
N LEU A 147 -14.44 19.66 -4.65
CA LEU A 147 -13.60 20.30 -3.64
C LEU A 147 -12.41 21.06 -4.22
N CYS A 148 -11.90 20.68 -5.40
CA CYS A 148 -10.77 21.32 -6.08
C CYS A 148 -10.87 21.14 -7.62
N PRO A 149 -11.49 22.09 -8.34
CA PRO A 149 -11.69 22.01 -9.78
C PRO A 149 -10.45 22.51 -10.53
N SER A 150 -9.45 21.64 -10.73
CA SER A 150 -8.26 21.82 -11.60
C SER A 150 -7.10 20.92 -11.22
N THR A 151 -7.18 20.24 -10.06
CA THR A 151 -6.09 19.40 -9.56
C THR A 151 -6.46 17.93 -9.66
N THR A 152 -5.54 17.11 -10.18
CA THR A 152 -5.66 15.64 -10.11
C THR A 152 -5.58 15.21 -8.65
N LYS A 153 -6.69 14.69 -8.13
CA LYS A 153 -6.76 14.32 -6.72
C LYS A 153 -6.13 12.96 -6.49
N LYS A 154 -5.66 12.75 -5.27
CA LYS A 154 -5.06 11.51 -4.79
C LYS A 154 -5.70 11.13 -3.48
N LEU A 155 -5.87 9.83 -3.26
CA LEU A 155 -6.24 9.28 -1.97
C LEU A 155 -4.97 8.73 -1.31
N ALA A 156 -4.63 9.25 -0.13
CA ALA A 156 -3.59 8.69 0.74
C ALA A 156 -4.25 8.09 1.98
N VAL A 157 -3.89 6.86 2.33
CA VAL A 157 -4.43 6.16 3.52
C VAL A 157 -3.30 5.53 4.32
N GLU A 158 -3.38 5.65 5.64
CA GLU A 158 -2.64 4.84 6.62
C GLU A 158 -3.64 4.22 7.61
N ALA A 159 -3.54 2.91 7.77
CA ALA A 159 -4.38 2.13 8.67
C ALA A 159 -3.53 1.23 9.58
N VAL A 160 -4.06 0.92 10.75
CA VAL A 160 -3.45 0.02 11.74
C VAL A 160 -4.09 -1.36 11.62
N CYS A 161 -3.26 -2.39 11.66
CA CYS A 161 -3.66 -3.79 11.66
C CYS A 161 -3.37 -4.41 13.03
N SER A 162 -4.37 -5.04 13.64
CA SER A 162 -4.21 -5.78 14.90
C SER A 162 -4.94 -7.12 14.90
#